data_AF-A0A061D7E3-F1
#
_entry.id   AF-A0A061D7E3-F1
#
_cell.length_a   1.000
_cell.length_b   1.000
_cell.length_c   1.000
_cell.angle_alpha   90.00
_cell.angle_beta   90.00
_cell.angle_gamma   90.00
#
_symmetry.space_group_name_H-M   'P 1'
#
loop_
_entity.id
_entity.type
_entity.pdbx_description
1 polymer ?
#
loop_
_entity_poly.entity_id
_entity_poly.type
_entity_poly.pdbx_seq_one_letter_code
_entity_poly.pdbx_strand_id
1 'polypeptide(L)'
;MRNARDRRCHDGDIPNKEDAIMAKCIEGLPFTIRETCSHSTALLTAIQGNGHGFDLAAYPYSVDFSNNRARLRYPADPDALLDMLCEMVCRLCKVLYFLYSQCCRSTARVKGWRECAYGRQVQSHHWQCHIFDTESTTTTSGATTTTTSSTTSHGCPPTSPLQSFLSDRCNGLLPHTLTIADMVIECANCTSNQLGQQCLTPLGFWDLGFAASISGTGWDLARRLGDMCRDADSCLFVLYRTLFFLCPAAPSSLADVFALYAQLLRKWDSHDHLKHRGGTYTDASDLISHLNSDGIDGLFPLWTQLHGSYQNPKLTSAIVSLAGHDHESHGALSSLFNDSTCKSPRGCAPYLQPLGLHARHTYPQKHAGLYITWILHLAWQFWELLYNVLHALGNIDCTASGCATCPCQPGTHGGKDTCHCLSTVQCAGLLPTLYRYGFTYRNANLLVTDNRAIRCGDLNAQLKKALQSDHFTELFRQIDQITWHIRMPFLYFLIALWSLVALYILHTFLYRMDVLYIRSHLIRTKASHIIDVKALLIPSRKMLSLYKDVDYFEDDPDELLNLK
;
A
#
# COMPACT_ATOMS: atom_id res chain seq x y z
N MET A 1 0.20 -14.60 -9.88
CA MET A 1 1.31 -15.54 -9.56
C MET A 1 0.73 -16.77 -8.86
N ARG A 2 0.31 -17.80 -9.61
CA ARG A 2 -0.33 -19.03 -9.09
C ARG A 2 0.58 -20.28 -9.16
N ASN A 3 1.88 -20.15 -9.40
CA ASN A 3 2.75 -21.31 -9.68
C ASN A 3 3.79 -21.59 -8.58
N ALA A 4 3.40 -21.58 -7.30
CA ALA A 4 4.27 -22.03 -6.20
C ALA A 4 3.59 -23.04 -5.26
N ARG A 5 2.47 -23.67 -5.65
CA ARG A 5 1.71 -24.60 -4.79
C ARG A 5 1.93 -26.11 -5.05
N ASP A 6 2.85 -26.49 -5.92
CA ASP A 6 3.14 -27.92 -6.21
C ASP A 6 4.51 -28.39 -5.67
N ARG A 7 4.77 -28.15 -4.38
CA ARG A 7 5.75 -28.98 -3.65
C ARG A 7 4.99 -29.86 -2.66
N ARG A 8 4.82 -31.13 -3.03
CA ARG A 8 4.48 -32.19 -2.08
C ARG A 8 5.57 -32.20 -1.01
N CYS A 9 5.24 -31.72 0.19
CA CYS A 9 6.12 -31.82 1.35
C CYS A 9 6.40 -33.30 1.61
N HIS A 10 7.64 -33.74 1.43
CA HIS A 10 8.08 -35.02 1.99
C HIS A 10 8.11 -34.86 3.52
N ASP A 11 7.58 -35.83 4.26
CA ASP A 11 7.43 -35.80 5.73
C ASP A 11 8.74 -35.57 6.53
N GLY A 12 9.90 -35.57 5.87
CA GLY A 12 11.21 -35.26 6.46
C GLY A 12 11.70 -33.81 6.28
N ASP A 13 11.19 -33.07 5.31
CA ASP A 13 11.54 -31.66 5.07
C ASP A 13 10.47 -30.77 5.69
N ILE A 14 10.73 -30.31 6.92
CA ILE A 14 9.91 -29.26 7.53
C ILE A 14 10.51 -27.92 7.07
N PRO A 15 9.93 -27.25 6.04
CA PRO A 15 10.45 -25.98 5.58
C PRO A 15 10.54 -25.00 6.74
N ASN A 16 11.63 -24.23 6.75
CA ASN A 16 11.91 -23.18 7.74
C ASN A 16 12.40 -23.64 9.12
N LYS A 17 12.59 -24.95 9.38
CA LYS A 17 13.11 -25.46 10.65
C LYS A 17 14.56 -25.02 10.93
N GLU A 18 15.38 -24.90 9.89
CA GLU A 18 16.79 -24.48 10.01
C GLU A 18 16.96 -22.96 10.18
N ASP A 19 15.92 -22.18 9.86
CA ASP A 19 15.93 -20.73 10.01
C ASP A 19 15.50 -20.37 11.43
N ALA A 20 16.44 -19.87 12.24
CA ALA A 20 16.20 -19.57 13.65
C ALA A 20 15.04 -18.57 13.89
N ILE A 21 14.83 -17.61 12.98
CA ILE A 21 13.75 -16.62 13.12
C ILE A 21 12.42 -17.29 12.81
N MET A 22 12.34 -18.07 11.73
CA MET A 22 11.10 -18.75 11.35
C MET A 22 10.72 -19.84 12.34
N ALA A 23 11.68 -20.65 12.81
CA ALA A 23 11.44 -21.65 13.84
C ALA A 23 10.82 -21.02 15.09
N LYS A 24 11.40 -19.90 15.57
CA LYS A 24 10.84 -19.13 16.68
C LYS A 24 9.44 -18.59 16.40
N CYS A 25 9.16 -18.15 15.18
CA CYS A 25 7.82 -17.69 14.79
C CYS A 25 6.80 -18.84 14.82
N ILE A 26 7.15 -20.01 14.30
CA ILE A 26 6.28 -21.20 14.27
C ILE A 26 5.99 -21.69 15.70
N GLU A 27 7.03 -21.81 16.54
CA GLU A 27 6.88 -22.25 17.93
C GLU A 27 6.13 -21.23 18.79
N GLY A 28 6.33 -19.93 18.55
CA GLY A 28 5.70 -18.85 19.30
C GLY A 28 4.25 -18.55 18.92
N LEU A 29 3.84 -18.87 17.69
CA LEU A 29 2.54 -18.46 17.14
C LEU A 29 1.33 -18.87 18.01
N PRO A 30 1.22 -20.10 18.55
CA PRO A 30 0.09 -20.47 19.41
C PRO A 30 -0.01 -19.61 20.68
N PHE A 31 1.13 -19.22 21.26
CA PHE A 31 1.17 -18.38 22.46
C PHE A 31 0.73 -16.95 22.15
N THR A 32 1.22 -16.38 21.05
CA THR A 32 0.84 -15.03 20.61
C THR A 32 -0.65 -14.96 20.23
N ILE A 33 -1.19 -16.01 19.59
CA ILE A 33 -2.64 -16.11 19.32
C ILE A 33 -3.41 -16.14 20.64
N ARG A 34 -3.04 -17.00 21.59
CA ARG A 34 -3.70 -17.12 22.90
C ARG A 34 -3.71 -15.79 23.66
N GLU A 35 -2.57 -15.10 23.68
CA GLU A 35 -2.44 -13.79 24.32
C GLU A 35 -3.34 -12.75 23.64
N THR A 36 -3.34 -12.70 22.31
CA THR A 36 -4.19 -11.78 21.54
C THR A 36 -5.68 -12.07 21.79
N CYS A 37 -6.10 -13.33 21.86
CA CYS A 37 -7.48 -13.71 22.20
C CYS A 37 -7.87 -13.27 23.62
N SER A 38 -6.97 -13.41 24.59
CA SER A 38 -7.19 -12.98 25.97
C SER A 38 -7.41 -11.47 26.05
N HIS A 39 -6.53 -10.67 25.42
CA HIS A 39 -6.67 -9.22 25.36
C HIS A 39 -7.88 -8.77 24.55
N SER A 40 -8.23 -9.49 23.48
CA SER A 40 -9.44 -9.22 22.70
C SER A 40 -10.70 -9.37 23.56
N THR A 41 -10.78 -10.43 24.36
CA THR A 41 -11.90 -10.64 25.30
C THR A 41 -11.98 -9.49 26.30
N ALA A 42 -10.85 -9.10 26.90
CA ALA A 42 -10.80 -7.99 27.85
C ALA A 42 -11.19 -6.64 27.20
N LEU A 43 -10.79 -6.40 25.95
CA LEU A 43 -11.15 -5.21 25.19
C LEU A 43 -12.65 -5.18 24.88
N LEU A 44 -13.24 -6.28 24.41
CA LEU A 44 -14.68 -6.37 24.16
C LEU A 44 -15.49 -6.13 25.44
N THR A 45 -15.08 -6.73 26.56
CA THR A 45 -15.69 -6.46 27.87
C THR A 45 -15.52 -5.01 28.31
N ALA A 46 -14.39 -4.36 27.99
CA ALA A 46 -14.21 -2.94 28.28
C ALA A 46 -15.10 -2.04 27.41
N ILE A 47 -15.42 -2.44 26.18
CA ILE A 47 -16.31 -1.68 25.29
C ILE A 47 -17.78 -1.87 25.69
N GLN A 48 -18.25 -3.11 25.85
CA GLN A 48 -19.67 -3.43 26.01
C GLN A 48 -20.07 -3.71 27.48
N GLY A 49 -19.14 -4.04 28.35
CA GLY A 49 -19.41 -4.52 29.70
C GLY A 49 -19.71 -6.02 29.75
N ASN A 50 -20.20 -6.49 30.90
CA ASN A 50 -20.54 -7.90 31.11
C ASN A 50 -21.87 -8.33 30.47
N GLY A 51 -22.64 -7.36 29.98
CA GLY A 51 -23.95 -7.58 29.38
C GLY A 51 -25.10 -7.46 30.38
N HIS A 52 -26.28 -7.14 29.87
CA HIS A 52 -27.52 -6.99 30.64
C HIS A 52 -28.72 -7.71 30.02
N GLY A 53 -28.48 -8.61 29.04
CA GLY A 53 -29.54 -9.38 28.39
C GLY A 53 -30.29 -8.61 27.32
N PHE A 54 -29.62 -7.74 26.55
CA PHE A 54 -30.24 -7.06 25.41
C PHE A 54 -30.37 -8.04 24.22
N ASP A 55 -31.59 -8.47 23.92
CA ASP A 55 -31.86 -9.55 22.96
C ASP A 55 -31.48 -9.23 21.51
N LEU A 56 -31.34 -7.95 21.15
CA LEU A 56 -30.91 -7.53 19.81
C LEU A 56 -29.37 -7.42 19.67
N ALA A 57 -28.62 -7.56 20.77
CA ALA A 57 -27.17 -7.60 20.70
C ALA A 57 -26.69 -8.92 20.09
N ALA A 58 -25.65 -8.85 19.26
CA ALA A 58 -24.96 -10.04 18.76
C ALA A 58 -24.42 -10.92 19.92
N TYR A 59 -24.02 -10.28 21.01
CA TYR A 59 -23.55 -10.91 22.25
C TYR A 59 -24.19 -10.24 23.46
N PRO A 60 -25.30 -10.79 24.00
CA PRO A 60 -26.00 -10.21 25.15
C PRO A 60 -25.20 -10.24 26.46
N TYR A 61 -24.22 -11.16 26.57
CA TYR A 61 -23.33 -11.33 27.72
C TYR A 61 -21.88 -11.58 27.29
N SER A 62 -20.92 -11.09 28.07
CA SER A 62 -19.49 -11.19 27.72
C SER A 62 -18.94 -12.61 27.74
N VAL A 63 -19.56 -13.52 28.49
CA VAL A 63 -19.21 -14.95 28.49
C VAL A 63 -19.36 -15.57 27.08
N ASP A 64 -20.24 -15.00 26.26
CA ASP A 64 -20.50 -15.48 24.90
C ASP A 64 -19.43 -15.05 23.89
N PHE A 65 -18.48 -14.15 24.23
CA PHE A 65 -17.40 -13.79 23.28
C PHE A 65 -16.49 -14.97 22.95
N SER A 66 -16.40 -15.93 23.86
CA SER A 66 -15.58 -17.13 23.71
C SER A 66 -16.31 -18.30 23.05
N ASN A 67 -17.64 -18.20 22.90
CA ASN A 67 -18.43 -19.21 22.23
C ASN A 67 -18.88 -18.70 20.86
N ASN A 68 -19.04 -19.61 19.89
CA ASN A 68 -19.46 -19.22 18.55
C ASN A 68 -20.99 -18.94 18.49
N ARG A 69 -21.54 -18.19 19.47
CA ARG A 69 -22.97 -17.87 19.55
C ARG A 69 -23.44 -17.09 18.33
N ALA A 70 -22.61 -16.18 17.82
CA ALA A 70 -22.89 -15.43 16.60
C ALA A 70 -22.83 -16.28 15.32
N ARG A 71 -22.52 -17.58 15.43
CA ARG A 71 -22.43 -18.53 14.30
C ARG A 71 -21.48 -18.02 13.21
N LEU A 72 -20.35 -17.43 13.63
CA LEU A 72 -19.26 -17.05 12.77
C LEU A 72 -18.79 -18.27 11.99
N ARG A 73 -18.62 -18.10 10.68
CA ARG A 73 -18.14 -19.16 9.79
C ARG A 73 -16.62 -19.16 9.79
N TYR A 74 -16.03 -20.31 10.10
CA TYR A 74 -14.60 -20.54 10.00
C TYR A 74 -14.35 -21.55 8.88
N PRO A 75 -13.35 -21.32 8.01
CA PRO A 75 -12.94 -22.31 7.02
C PRO A 75 -12.54 -23.63 7.69
N ALA A 76 -12.95 -24.75 7.09
CA ALA A 76 -12.49 -26.08 7.54
C ALA A 76 -11.06 -26.38 7.08
N ASP A 77 -10.64 -25.76 5.98
CA ASP A 77 -9.28 -25.85 5.45
C ASP A 77 -8.31 -24.98 6.27
N PRO A 78 -7.21 -25.55 6.82
CA PRO A 78 -6.25 -24.80 7.64
C PRO A 78 -5.59 -23.62 6.92
N ASP A 79 -5.28 -23.77 5.62
CA ASP A 79 -4.66 -22.72 4.83
C ASP A 79 -5.60 -21.53 4.67
N ALA A 80 -6.86 -21.79 4.30
CA ALA A 80 -7.90 -20.76 4.23
C ALA A 80 -8.17 -20.08 5.60
N LEU A 81 -8.07 -20.83 6.70
CA LEU A 81 -8.21 -20.27 8.04
C LEU A 81 -7.04 -19.33 8.39
N LEU A 82 -5.82 -19.70 8.03
CA LEU A 82 -4.63 -18.86 8.20
C LEU A 82 -4.72 -17.58 7.36
N ASP A 83 -5.15 -17.69 6.11
CA ASP A 83 -5.39 -16.54 5.22
C ASP A 83 -6.42 -15.58 5.84
N MET A 84 -7.53 -16.11 6.36
CA MET A 84 -8.53 -15.32 7.07
C MET A 84 -7.94 -14.62 8.31
N LEU A 85 -7.14 -15.33 9.11
CA LEU A 85 -6.49 -14.75 10.29
C LEU A 85 -5.56 -13.59 9.90
N CYS A 86 -4.72 -13.78 8.88
CA CYS A 86 -3.83 -12.75 8.35
C CYS A 86 -4.60 -11.50 7.91
N GLU A 87 -5.72 -11.67 7.19
CA GLU A 87 -6.55 -10.57 6.74
C GLU A 87 -7.18 -9.80 7.91
N MET A 88 -7.76 -10.52 8.89
CA MET A 88 -8.40 -9.92 10.06
C MET A 88 -7.41 -9.13 10.91
N VAL A 89 -6.25 -9.72 11.21
CA VAL A 89 -5.22 -9.05 12.01
C VAL A 89 -4.71 -7.79 11.29
N CYS A 90 -4.50 -7.85 9.97
CA CYS A 90 -4.11 -6.69 9.16
C CYS A 90 -5.10 -5.53 9.28
N ARG A 91 -6.41 -5.82 9.19
CA ARG A 91 -7.49 -4.83 9.32
C ARG A 91 -7.56 -4.26 10.73
N LEU A 92 -7.49 -5.12 11.75
CA LEU A 92 -7.58 -4.75 13.16
C LEU A 92 -6.40 -3.87 13.61
N CYS A 93 -5.17 -4.20 13.21
CA CYS A 93 -3.99 -3.39 13.51
C CYS A 93 -4.20 -1.91 13.17
N LYS A 94 -4.79 -1.63 12.00
CA LYS A 94 -4.96 -0.27 11.47
C LYS A 94 -6.01 0.52 12.25
N VAL A 95 -7.21 -0.07 12.43
CA VAL A 95 -8.34 0.61 13.09
C VAL A 95 -8.12 0.76 14.59
N LEU A 96 -7.57 -0.26 15.26
CA LEU A 96 -7.39 -0.24 16.71
C LEU A 96 -6.25 0.67 17.13
N TYR A 97 -5.17 0.73 16.35
CA TYR A 97 -4.10 1.70 16.61
C TYR A 97 -4.58 3.14 16.43
N PHE A 98 -5.41 3.41 15.41
CA PHE A 98 -6.02 4.73 15.26
C PHE A 98 -6.86 5.08 16.48
N LEU A 99 -7.77 4.18 16.89
CA LEU A 99 -8.62 4.35 18.07
C LEU A 99 -7.78 4.61 19.33
N TYR A 100 -6.76 3.78 19.57
CA TYR A 100 -5.79 3.95 20.66
C TYR A 100 -5.16 5.34 20.64
N SER A 101 -4.63 5.74 19.48
CA SER A 101 -3.96 7.04 19.32
C SER A 101 -4.89 8.22 19.62
N GLN A 102 -6.17 8.15 19.24
CA GLN A 102 -7.15 9.21 19.55
C GLN A 102 -7.53 9.21 21.02
N CYS A 103 -7.77 8.04 21.62
CA CYS A 103 -8.07 7.90 23.04
C CYS A 103 -6.90 8.33 23.95
N CYS A 104 -5.66 8.29 23.46
CA CYS A 104 -4.51 8.84 24.17
C CYS A 104 -4.39 10.37 24.06
N ARG A 105 -5.07 11.03 23.11
CA ARG A 105 -4.95 12.47 22.84
C ARG A 105 -6.02 13.24 23.60
N SER A 106 -5.66 14.40 24.17
CA SER A 106 -6.62 15.24 24.88
C SER A 106 -7.56 15.96 23.91
N THR A 107 -8.85 16.03 24.27
CA THR A 107 -9.87 16.65 23.44
C THR A 107 -9.66 18.16 23.34
N ALA A 108 -9.34 18.82 24.47
CA ALA A 108 -9.20 20.27 24.53
C ALA A 108 -8.01 20.80 23.71
N ARG A 109 -6.85 20.12 23.77
CA ARG A 109 -5.61 20.63 23.16
C ARG A 109 -5.45 20.20 21.70
N VAL A 110 -5.70 18.91 21.43
CA VAL A 110 -5.31 18.27 20.17
C VAL A 110 -6.47 17.52 19.51
N LYS A 111 -7.72 17.84 19.89
CA LYS A 111 -8.94 17.24 19.31
C LYS A 111 -8.97 15.70 19.38
N GLY A 112 -8.34 15.13 20.41
CA GLY A 112 -8.41 13.70 20.69
C GLY A 112 -9.71 13.29 21.39
N TRP A 113 -9.75 12.06 21.88
CA TRP A 113 -10.95 11.44 22.47
C TRP A 113 -10.77 10.98 23.91
N ARG A 114 -9.65 11.33 24.56
CA ARG A 114 -9.32 10.88 25.92
C ARG A 114 -10.46 11.13 26.91
N GLU A 115 -11.03 12.33 26.89
CA GLU A 115 -12.07 12.73 27.82
C GLU A 115 -13.49 12.40 27.32
N CYS A 116 -13.65 11.78 26.14
CA CYS A 116 -14.98 11.53 25.58
C CYS A 116 -15.59 10.25 26.13
N ALA A 117 -16.88 10.32 26.51
CA ALA A 117 -17.62 9.20 27.04
C ALA A 117 -18.01 8.18 25.95
N TYR A 118 -18.21 6.92 26.31
CA TYR A 118 -18.80 5.89 25.45
C TYR A 118 -19.59 4.88 26.30
N GLY A 119 -20.37 4.02 25.63
CA GLY A 119 -21.14 2.95 26.23
C GLY A 119 -22.62 3.30 26.41
N ARG A 120 -23.22 2.73 27.45
CA ARG A 120 -24.65 2.78 27.72
C ARG A 120 -25.14 4.21 27.89
N GLN A 121 -26.25 4.56 27.24
CA GLN A 121 -26.91 5.87 27.30
C GLN A 121 -26.04 7.07 26.86
N VAL A 122 -24.89 6.82 26.21
CA VAL A 122 -24.09 7.90 25.62
C VAL A 122 -24.63 8.27 24.24
N GLN A 123 -24.93 9.55 24.05
CA GLN A 123 -25.47 10.07 22.78
C GLN A 123 -24.38 10.09 21.69
N SER A 124 -24.72 9.53 20.53
CA SER A 124 -23.98 9.69 19.28
C SER A 124 -24.59 10.81 18.42
N HIS A 125 -23.94 11.17 17.32
CA HIS A 125 -24.33 12.32 16.46
C HIS A 125 -25.77 12.26 15.88
N HIS A 126 -26.47 11.12 15.98
CA HIS A 126 -27.88 10.95 15.56
C HIS A 126 -28.71 10.19 16.61
N TRP A 127 -28.71 10.65 17.86
CA TRP A 127 -29.55 10.07 18.93
C TRP A 127 -31.05 10.41 18.79
N GLN A 128 -31.65 10.36 17.60
CA GLN A 128 -33.11 10.53 17.50
C GLN A 128 -33.81 9.28 18.05
N CYS A 129 -34.25 9.34 19.30
CA CYS A 129 -35.28 8.44 19.81
C CYS A 129 -36.55 8.67 18.99
N HIS A 130 -36.88 7.77 18.06
CA HIS A 130 -38.28 7.47 17.85
C HIS A 130 -38.73 6.67 19.07
N ILE A 131 -39.33 7.37 20.04
CA ILE A 131 -40.16 6.71 21.04
C ILE A 131 -41.27 6.04 20.24
N PHE A 132 -41.35 4.71 20.29
CA PHE A 132 -42.55 4.02 19.85
C PHE A 132 -43.66 4.46 20.81
N ASP A 133 -44.54 5.34 20.34
CA ASP A 133 -45.79 5.68 21.01
C ASP A 133 -46.54 4.38 21.24
N THR A 134 -46.42 3.86 22.46
CA THR A 134 -47.33 2.83 22.95
C THR A 134 -48.38 3.59 23.73
N GLU A 135 -49.57 3.67 23.16
CA GLU A 135 -50.75 4.23 23.80
C GLU A 135 -50.90 3.69 25.23
N SER A 136 -50.94 4.59 26.22
CA SER A 136 -51.85 4.46 27.36
C SER A 136 -51.83 5.73 28.23
N THR A 137 -52.96 6.45 28.15
CA THR A 137 -53.63 7.21 29.22
C THR A 137 -52.87 8.28 30.00
N THR A 138 -53.21 9.52 29.66
CA THR A 138 -53.47 10.66 30.56
C THR A 138 -53.51 10.34 32.05
N THR A 139 -52.57 10.89 32.81
CA THR A 139 -52.86 11.58 34.07
C THR A 139 -51.75 12.57 34.40
N THR A 140 -52.18 13.79 34.64
CA THR A 140 -51.43 14.97 35.03
C THR A 140 -50.82 14.80 36.43
N SER A 141 -49.59 15.28 36.63
CA SER A 141 -49.01 15.91 37.85
C SER A 141 -47.66 15.33 38.25
N GLY A 142 -46.65 16.21 38.36
CA GLY A 142 -45.39 15.93 39.06
C GLY A 142 -44.18 15.71 38.15
N ALA A 143 -43.83 16.71 37.33
CA ALA A 143 -42.54 16.78 36.67
C ALA A 143 -41.41 16.85 37.72
N THR A 144 -40.92 15.68 38.13
CA THR A 144 -39.59 15.56 38.71
C THR A 144 -38.64 15.45 37.53
N THR A 145 -38.27 16.60 36.99
CA THR A 145 -37.09 16.74 36.15
C THR A 145 -35.89 16.29 36.97
N THR A 146 -35.52 15.01 36.86
CA THR A 146 -34.11 14.61 37.04
C THR A 146 -33.33 15.19 35.87
N THR A 147 -33.15 16.50 35.98
CA THR A 147 -32.07 17.25 35.39
C THR A 147 -30.82 16.65 36.01
N THR A 148 -30.26 15.59 35.40
CA THR A 148 -28.81 15.42 35.49
C THR A 148 -28.21 16.54 34.67
N SER A 149 -28.18 17.72 35.30
CA SER A 149 -27.20 18.75 35.07
C SER A 149 -25.83 18.09 35.19
N SER A 150 -25.34 17.51 34.10
CA SER A 150 -23.91 17.30 33.91
C SER A 150 -23.32 18.69 33.70
N THR A 151 -22.99 19.30 34.83
CA THR A 151 -22.01 20.37 34.95
C THR A 151 -20.94 20.23 33.88
N THR A 152 -20.68 21.35 33.21
CA THR A 152 -19.50 21.61 32.38
C THR A 152 -18.25 20.96 32.97
N SER A 153 -17.84 19.81 32.45
CA SER A 153 -16.51 19.25 32.65
C SER A 153 -15.83 19.14 31.28
N HIS A 154 -15.10 20.19 30.93
CA HIS A 154 -13.99 20.22 29.98
C HIS A 154 -13.98 19.16 28.84
N GLY A 155 -14.41 19.57 27.64
CA GLY A 155 -13.65 19.25 26.42
C GLY A 155 -14.35 18.54 25.27
N CYS A 156 -15.38 17.71 25.46
CA CYS A 156 -16.03 16.98 24.36
C CYS A 156 -17.27 17.70 23.79
N PRO A 157 -17.54 17.58 22.47
CA PRO A 157 -18.77 18.10 21.86
C PRO A 157 -20.01 17.40 22.46
N PRO A 158 -21.22 18.00 22.33
CA PRO A 158 -22.45 17.51 22.99
C PRO A 158 -22.80 16.05 22.64
N THR A 159 -22.31 15.55 21.51
CA THR A 159 -22.37 14.15 21.10
C THR A 159 -20.96 13.56 21.06
N SER A 160 -20.77 12.36 21.61
CA SER A 160 -19.42 11.81 21.76
C SER A 160 -18.86 11.30 20.42
N PRO A 161 -17.71 11.82 19.94
CA PRO A 161 -17.06 11.32 18.72
C PRO A 161 -16.53 9.89 18.91
N LEU A 162 -16.13 9.53 20.13
CA LEU A 162 -15.71 8.17 20.46
C LEU A 162 -16.88 7.18 20.32
N GLN A 163 -18.05 7.52 20.89
CA GLN A 163 -19.27 6.72 20.73
C GLN A 163 -19.64 6.59 19.26
N SER A 164 -19.60 7.70 18.51
CA SER A 164 -19.89 7.70 17.08
C SER A 164 -18.89 6.84 16.29
N PHE A 165 -17.60 6.81 16.65
CA PHE A 165 -16.61 5.98 15.95
C PHE A 165 -16.80 4.49 16.25
N LEU A 166 -17.03 4.11 17.51
CA LEU A 166 -17.32 2.72 17.89
C LEU A 166 -18.60 2.20 17.20
N SER A 167 -19.59 3.06 17.04
CA SER A 167 -20.86 2.74 16.37
C SER A 167 -20.87 2.95 14.86
N ASP A 168 -19.70 3.18 14.23
CA ASP A 168 -19.54 3.35 12.79
C ASP A 168 -20.28 4.56 12.17
N ARG A 169 -20.54 5.58 12.98
CA ARG A 169 -21.31 6.81 12.65
C ARG A 169 -20.49 8.09 12.75
N CYS A 170 -19.16 8.01 12.86
CA CYS A 170 -18.33 9.19 12.99
C CYS A 170 -18.18 9.90 11.63
N ASN A 171 -18.71 11.12 11.52
CA ASN A 171 -18.59 11.93 10.32
C ASN A 171 -17.11 12.12 9.92
N GLY A 172 -16.80 11.94 8.63
CA GLY A 172 -15.45 11.98 8.09
C GLY A 172 -14.59 10.74 8.35
N LEU A 173 -14.99 9.85 9.26
CA LEU A 173 -14.28 8.61 9.61
C LEU A 173 -15.17 7.37 9.39
N LEU A 174 -16.15 7.47 8.48
CA LEU A 174 -17.11 6.40 8.20
C LEU A 174 -16.38 5.17 7.61
N PRO A 175 -16.69 3.96 8.08
CA PRO A 175 -16.14 2.74 7.50
C PRO A 175 -16.73 2.44 6.12
N HIS A 176 -16.10 1.52 5.40
CA HIS A 176 -16.66 1.01 4.16
C HIS A 176 -17.70 -0.07 4.42
N THR A 177 -18.60 -0.25 3.44
CA THR A 177 -19.54 -1.36 3.42
C THR A 177 -18.79 -2.63 3.01
N LEU A 178 -18.74 -3.59 3.93
CA LEU A 178 -18.14 -4.90 3.70
C LEU A 178 -19.23 -5.93 3.42
N THR A 179 -19.03 -6.70 2.35
CA THR A 179 -19.87 -7.83 1.95
C THR A 179 -19.02 -9.10 1.96
N ILE A 180 -19.64 -10.24 2.23
CA ILE A 180 -18.95 -11.52 2.20
C ILE A 180 -19.40 -12.27 0.95
N ALA A 181 -18.45 -12.59 0.07
CA ALA A 181 -18.66 -13.46 -1.08
C ALA A 181 -17.57 -14.54 -1.06
N ASP A 182 -17.95 -15.82 -1.15
CA ASP A 182 -17.02 -16.97 -1.20
C ASP A 182 -15.90 -16.96 -0.14
N MET A 183 -16.24 -16.61 1.11
CA MET A 183 -15.31 -16.49 2.26
C MET A 183 -14.24 -15.38 2.13
N VAL A 184 -14.40 -14.48 1.15
CA VAL A 184 -13.60 -13.28 0.97
C VAL A 184 -14.39 -12.07 1.44
N ILE A 185 -13.75 -11.17 2.19
CA ILE A 185 -14.33 -9.90 2.58
C ILE A 185 -14.15 -8.92 1.42
N GLU A 186 -15.23 -8.72 0.68
CA GLU A 186 -15.29 -7.73 -0.38
C GLU A 186 -15.75 -6.39 0.19
N CYS A 187 -15.22 -5.31 -0.39
CA CYS A 187 -15.56 -3.95 0.02
C CYS A 187 -16.25 -3.27 -1.16
N ALA A 188 -17.57 -3.06 -1.05
CA ALA A 188 -18.38 -2.47 -2.12
C ALA A 188 -17.93 -1.05 -2.46
N ASN A 189 -17.44 -0.30 -1.47
CA ASN A 189 -16.96 1.07 -1.64
C ASN A 189 -15.51 1.14 -2.15
N CYS A 190 -14.77 0.04 -2.19
CA CYS A 190 -13.35 0.08 -2.52
C CYS A 190 -13.08 0.22 -4.01
N THR A 191 -14.01 -0.18 -4.88
CA THR A 191 -13.93 0.08 -6.32
C THR A 191 -14.04 1.56 -6.65
N SER A 192 -14.73 2.35 -5.81
CA SER A 192 -14.79 3.81 -5.89
C SER A 192 -13.63 4.55 -5.23
N ASN A 193 -12.71 3.83 -4.56
CA ASN A 193 -11.61 4.48 -3.85
C ASN A 193 -10.50 4.91 -4.81
N GLN A 194 -9.93 6.08 -4.53
CA GLN A 194 -8.76 6.56 -5.23
C GLN A 194 -7.53 5.72 -4.84
N LEU A 195 -6.56 5.65 -5.76
CA LEU A 195 -5.31 4.94 -5.57
C LEU A 195 -4.64 5.33 -4.23
N GLY A 196 -4.37 4.33 -3.38
CA GLY A 196 -3.66 4.53 -2.10
C GLY A 196 -4.51 4.63 -0.85
N GLN A 197 -5.83 4.73 -0.99
CA GLN A 197 -6.73 4.72 0.16
C GLN A 197 -6.82 3.30 0.75
N GLN A 198 -6.94 3.21 2.07
CA GLN A 198 -7.12 1.94 2.75
C GLN A 198 -8.60 1.57 2.89
N CYS A 199 -8.89 0.27 2.95
CA CYS A 199 -10.22 -0.19 3.29
C CYS A 199 -10.51 0.07 4.78
N LEU A 200 -11.39 1.02 5.08
CA LEU A 200 -11.80 1.31 6.46
C LEU A 200 -12.75 0.21 6.95
N THR A 201 -12.34 -0.49 8.01
CA THR A 201 -13.09 -1.63 8.55
C THR A 201 -14.05 -1.13 9.64
N PRO A 202 -15.35 -1.48 9.58
CA PRO A 202 -16.31 -1.16 10.63
C PRO A 202 -15.98 -1.89 11.93
N LEU A 203 -16.19 -1.23 13.06
CA LEU A 203 -16.06 -1.84 14.38
C LEU A 203 -17.30 -2.62 14.80
N GLY A 204 -18.47 -2.25 14.28
CA GLY A 204 -19.71 -3.02 14.38
C GLY A 204 -20.51 -2.80 15.67
N PHE A 205 -20.16 -1.85 16.54
CA PHE A 205 -20.89 -1.59 17.79
C PHE A 205 -22.06 -0.61 17.58
N TRP A 206 -22.92 -0.87 16.59
CA TRP A 206 -24.02 0.02 16.19
C TRP A 206 -25.10 0.21 17.28
N ASP A 207 -25.25 -0.77 18.17
CA ASP A 207 -26.20 -0.81 19.28
C ASP A 207 -25.59 -0.39 20.62
N LEU A 208 -24.33 0.07 20.65
CA LEU A 208 -23.56 0.28 21.88
C LEU A 208 -24.28 1.15 22.93
N GLY A 209 -25.04 2.15 22.49
CA GLY A 209 -25.81 3.03 23.39
C GLY A 209 -26.90 2.29 24.19
N PHE A 210 -27.38 1.15 23.69
CA PHE A 210 -28.44 0.35 24.30
C PHE A 210 -27.92 -0.98 24.85
N ALA A 211 -27.09 -1.66 24.06
CA ALA A 211 -26.59 -3.00 24.36
C ALA A 211 -25.54 -3.02 25.47
N ALA A 212 -24.72 -1.96 25.59
CA ALA A 212 -23.69 -1.93 26.62
C ALA A 212 -24.30 -1.96 28.03
N SER A 213 -23.64 -2.65 28.96
CA SER A 213 -23.99 -2.65 30.39
C SER A 213 -23.18 -1.64 31.20
N ILE A 214 -22.21 -0.96 30.57
CA ILE A 214 -21.31 0.01 31.21
C ILE A 214 -21.20 1.29 30.37
N SER A 215 -20.71 2.34 31.00
CA SER A 215 -20.20 3.54 30.33
C SER A 215 -18.79 3.83 30.82
N GLY A 216 -17.93 4.38 29.95
CA GLY A 216 -16.55 4.72 30.28
C GLY A 216 -16.06 5.92 29.50
N THR A 217 -14.78 6.27 29.68
CA THR A 217 -14.12 7.36 28.95
C THR A 217 -13.05 6.83 28.01
N GLY A 218 -12.68 7.61 27.00
CA GLY A 218 -11.57 7.26 26.10
C GLY A 218 -10.29 6.89 26.83
N TRP A 219 -10.01 7.49 27.99
CA TRP A 219 -8.88 7.13 28.84
C TRP A 219 -8.95 5.68 29.37
N ASP A 220 -10.13 5.23 29.79
CA ASP A 220 -10.33 3.86 30.27
C ASP A 220 -10.10 2.86 29.13
N LEU A 221 -10.60 3.19 27.95
CA LEU A 221 -10.42 2.39 26.74
C LEU A 221 -8.97 2.38 26.26
N ALA A 222 -8.27 3.52 26.34
CA ALA A 222 -6.86 3.64 25.96
C ALA A 222 -5.96 2.68 26.74
N ARG A 223 -6.27 2.41 28.01
CA ARG A 223 -5.52 1.45 28.82
C ARG A 223 -5.60 0.04 28.24
N ARG A 224 -6.82 -0.41 27.89
CA ARG A 224 -7.06 -1.76 27.33
C ARG A 224 -6.56 -1.90 25.90
N LEU A 225 -6.76 -0.87 25.08
CA LEU A 225 -6.17 -0.80 23.76
C LEU A 225 -4.64 -0.79 23.83
N GLY A 226 -4.07 -0.14 24.85
CA GLY A 226 -2.63 -0.07 25.04
C GLY A 226 -1.98 -1.43 25.35
N ASP A 227 -2.68 -2.29 26.09
CA ASP A 227 -2.23 -3.67 26.33
C ASP A 227 -2.16 -4.48 25.01
N MET A 228 -2.94 -4.11 24.00
CA MET A 228 -3.08 -4.86 22.75
C MET A 228 -2.34 -4.26 21.56
N CYS A 229 -2.27 -2.93 21.45
CA CYS A 229 -1.80 -2.21 20.26
C CYS A 229 -1.12 -0.87 20.56
N ARG A 230 -0.49 -0.68 21.72
CA ARG A 230 0.24 0.58 21.99
C ARG A 230 1.43 0.76 21.05
N ASP A 231 2.14 -0.33 20.81
CA ASP A 231 3.52 -0.28 20.33
C ASP A 231 4.02 -1.60 19.73
N ALA A 232 5.25 -1.67 19.25
CA ALA A 232 5.79 -2.81 18.49
C ALA A 232 5.87 -4.14 19.27
N ASP A 233 5.79 -4.09 20.61
CA ASP A 233 5.82 -5.27 21.48
C ASP A 233 4.43 -5.69 21.93
N SER A 234 3.39 -4.93 21.56
CA SER A 234 2.02 -5.26 21.91
C SER A 234 1.52 -6.48 21.12
N CYS A 235 0.73 -7.35 21.77
CA CYS A 235 0.43 -8.70 21.26
C CYS A 235 -0.18 -8.72 19.84
N LEU A 236 -1.03 -7.75 19.48
CA LEU A 236 -1.62 -7.68 18.14
C LEU A 236 -0.57 -7.42 17.05
N PHE A 237 0.39 -6.53 17.31
CA PHE A 237 1.44 -6.22 16.35
C PHE A 237 2.50 -7.32 16.29
N VAL A 238 2.79 -7.98 17.41
CA VAL A 238 3.62 -9.20 17.43
C VAL A 238 2.96 -10.31 16.62
N LEU A 239 1.64 -10.52 16.77
CA LEU A 239 0.88 -11.50 15.98
C LEU A 239 0.99 -11.19 14.48
N TYR A 240 0.69 -9.94 14.10
CA TYR A 240 0.77 -9.51 12.72
C TYR A 240 2.17 -9.70 12.13
N ARG A 241 3.21 -9.28 12.84
CA ARG A 241 4.60 -9.41 12.41
C ARG A 241 5.01 -10.86 12.25
N THR A 242 4.60 -11.72 13.19
CA THR A 242 4.85 -13.17 13.14
C THR A 242 4.20 -13.79 11.91
N LEU A 243 2.92 -13.48 11.66
CA LEU A 243 2.20 -13.94 10.47
C LEU A 243 2.85 -13.41 9.18
N PHE A 244 3.27 -12.14 9.16
CA PHE A 244 3.95 -11.54 8.01
C PHE A 244 5.32 -12.18 7.73
N PHE A 245 6.05 -12.66 8.74
CA PHE A 245 7.31 -13.37 8.54
C PHE A 245 7.09 -14.76 7.94
N LEU A 246 6.04 -15.46 8.39
CA LEU A 246 5.68 -16.78 7.87
C LEU A 246 5.09 -16.71 6.46
N CYS A 247 4.22 -15.72 6.23
CA CYS A 247 3.47 -15.52 5.00
C CYS A 247 3.65 -14.06 4.52
N PRO A 248 4.81 -13.71 3.93
CA PRO A 248 5.07 -12.35 3.48
C PRO A 248 4.12 -11.96 2.34
N ALA A 249 3.39 -10.88 2.56
CA ALA A 249 2.48 -10.29 1.58
C ALA A 249 2.97 -8.89 1.17
N ALA A 250 2.95 -8.59 -0.12
CA ALA A 250 3.37 -7.29 -0.62
C ALA A 250 2.48 -6.17 -0.04
N PRO A 251 3.06 -5.02 0.38
CA PRO A 251 2.29 -3.88 0.85
C PRO A 251 1.39 -3.34 -0.26
N SER A 252 0.12 -3.09 0.06
CA SER A 252 -0.88 -2.63 -0.91
C SER A 252 -1.44 -1.23 -0.64
N SER A 253 -1.44 -0.77 0.62
CA SER A 253 -1.87 0.60 0.96
C SER A 253 -0.69 1.57 0.99
N LEU A 254 -0.96 2.87 0.83
CA LEU A 254 0.11 3.88 0.89
C LEU A 254 0.87 3.84 2.22
N ALA A 255 0.17 3.78 3.36
CA ALA A 255 0.81 3.72 4.68
C ALA A 255 1.71 2.48 4.84
N ASP A 256 1.29 1.37 4.27
CA ASP A 256 1.99 0.09 4.26
C ASP A 256 3.28 0.16 3.42
N VAL A 257 3.21 0.79 2.24
CA VAL A 257 4.37 1.06 1.37
C VAL A 257 5.30 2.08 2.03
N PHE A 258 4.75 3.15 2.60
CA PHE A 258 5.52 4.15 3.34
C PHE A 258 6.32 3.52 4.49
N ALA A 259 5.69 2.64 5.28
CA ALA A 259 6.35 1.92 6.36
C ALA A 259 7.50 1.03 5.83
N LEU A 260 7.32 0.36 4.69
CA LEU A 260 8.38 -0.43 4.04
C LEU A 260 9.59 0.45 3.71
N TYR A 261 9.41 1.55 2.97
CA TYR A 261 10.52 2.44 2.60
C TYR A 261 11.16 3.12 3.81
N ALA A 262 10.37 3.47 4.83
CA ALA A 262 10.87 4.15 6.02
C ALA A 262 11.66 3.22 6.96
N GLN A 263 11.35 1.92 7.00
CA GLN A 263 11.85 1.01 8.03
C GLN A 263 12.77 -0.11 7.51
N LEU A 264 12.61 -0.57 6.26
CA LEU A 264 13.30 -1.78 5.76
C LEU A 264 14.82 -1.74 5.99
N LEU A 265 15.46 -0.63 5.64
CA LEU A 265 16.91 -0.43 5.78
C LEU A 265 17.25 0.60 6.87
N ARG A 266 16.35 0.79 7.84
CA ARG A 266 16.55 1.78 8.89
C ARG A 266 17.67 1.32 9.83
N LYS A 267 18.66 2.18 9.99
CA LYS A 267 19.66 2.07 11.06
C LYS A 267 19.24 2.93 12.25
N TRP A 268 19.57 2.46 13.44
CA TRP A 268 19.29 3.16 14.69
C TRP A 268 20.60 3.55 15.36
N ASP A 269 20.75 4.85 15.61
CA ASP A 269 21.91 5.32 16.36
C ASP A 269 21.76 5.04 17.86
N SER A 270 22.90 5.02 18.55
CA SER A 270 22.96 4.89 20.01
C SER A 270 22.32 6.08 20.75
N HIS A 271 22.12 7.21 20.05
CA HIS A 271 21.47 8.40 20.60
C HIS A 271 19.95 8.41 20.35
N ASP A 272 19.45 7.59 19.42
CA ASP A 272 18.02 7.35 19.23
C ASP A 272 17.41 6.54 20.39
N HIS A 273 18.20 6.13 21.38
CA HIS A 273 17.84 5.10 22.36
C HIS A 273 16.61 5.46 23.23
N LEU A 274 15.62 4.55 23.15
CA LEU A 274 14.74 4.08 24.22
C LEU A 274 13.58 4.95 24.73
N LYS A 275 13.57 6.29 24.62
CA LYS A 275 12.49 7.06 25.31
C LYS A 275 11.15 7.16 24.58
N HIS A 276 11.09 6.96 23.26
CA HIS A 276 9.86 7.19 22.49
C HIS A 276 9.47 6.10 21.49
N ARG A 277 10.27 5.02 21.37
CA ARG A 277 10.11 4.04 20.28
C ARG A 277 8.89 3.12 20.44
N GLY A 278 8.45 2.88 21.68
CA GLY A 278 7.40 1.89 21.93
C GLY A 278 7.83 0.50 21.46
N GLY A 279 8.71 -0.13 22.21
CA GLY A 279 9.08 -1.54 22.02
C GLY A 279 10.37 -1.81 21.25
N THR A 280 10.59 -3.08 20.90
CA THR A 280 11.87 -3.62 20.43
C THR A 280 12.04 -3.55 18.90
N TYR A 281 12.60 -2.43 18.44
CA TYR A 281 13.02 -2.26 17.04
C TYR A 281 14.42 -2.83 16.84
N THR A 282 14.61 -3.69 15.85
CA THR A 282 15.93 -4.21 15.47
C THR A 282 16.57 -3.31 14.41
N ASP A 283 17.90 -3.23 14.45
CA ASP A 283 18.70 -2.54 13.43
C ASP A 283 18.77 -3.35 12.13
N ALA A 284 18.79 -2.66 10.98
CA ALA A 284 18.82 -3.31 9.68
C ALA A 284 20.25 -3.63 9.17
N SER A 285 21.31 -3.47 9.96
CA SER A 285 22.69 -3.68 9.52
C SER A 285 22.94 -5.08 8.97
N ASP A 286 22.44 -6.11 9.65
CA ASP A 286 22.57 -7.50 9.20
C ASP A 286 21.83 -7.73 7.88
N LEU A 287 20.65 -7.13 7.71
CA LEU A 287 19.89 -7.19 6.47
C LEU A 287 20.61 -6.46 5.34
N ILE A 288 21.15 -5.27 5.59
CA ILE A 288 21.91 -4.48 4.62
C ILE A 288 23.17 -5.22 4.19
N SER A 289 23.89 -5.84 5.14
CA SER A 289 25.07 -6.66 4.84
C SER A 289 24.70 -7.82 3.92
N HIS A 290 23.65 -8.58 4.28
CA HIS A 290 23.17 -9.70 3.48
C HIS A 290 22.66 -9.27 2.09
N LEU A 291 22.02 -8.11 1.98
CA LEU A 291 21.59 -7.55 0.69
C LEU A 291 22.77 -7.19 -0.20
N ASN A 292 23.83 -6.64 0.39
CA ASN A 292 25.02 -6.25 -0.36
C ASN A 292 25.90 -7.44 -0.77
N SER A 293 25.87 -8.55 -0.01
CA SER A 293 26.63 -9.77 -0.34
C SER A 293 25.88 -10.69 -1.29
N ASP A 294 24.65 -11.09 -0.94
CA ASP A 294 23.96 -12.22 -1.59
C ASP A 294 22.56 -11.86 -2.06
N GLY A 295 21.84 -11.01 -1.32
CA GLY A 295 20.43 -10.75 -1.55
C GLY A 295 20.13 -10.05 -2.89
N ILE A 296 20.92 -9.03 -3.25
CA ILE A 296 20.78 -8.36 -4.55
C ILE A 296 21.40 -9.20 -5.67
N ASP A 297 22.52 -9.87 -5.41
CA ASP A 297 23.16 -10.74 -6.38
C ASP A 297 22.25 -11.90 -6.82
N GLY A 298 21.43 -12.41 -5.90
CA GLY A 298 20.40 -13.41 -6.17
C GLY A 298 19.28 -12.97 -7.11
N LEU A 299 19.18 -11.68 -7.46
CA LEU A 299 18.23 -11.18 -8.47
C LEU A 299 18.73 -11.41 -9.90
N PHE A 300 20.03 -11.66 -10.09
CA PHE A 300 20.61 -11.89 -11.41
C PHE A 300 20.42 -13.35 -11.82
N PRO A 301 19.86 -13.63 -13.02
CA PRO A 301 19.66 -15.00 -13.50
C PRO A 301 20.96 -15.73 -13.86
N LEU A 302 22.05 -14.99 -14.09
CA LEU A 302 23.38 -15.52 -14.42
C LEU A 302 24.42 -14.94 -13.44
N TRP A 303 25.68 -15.36 -13.57
CA TRP A 303 26.77 -14.83 -12.75
C TRP A 303 26.89 -13.29 -12.88
N THR A 304 27.15 -12.62 -11.77
CA THR A 304 27.15 -11.14 -11.68
C THR A 304 28.10 -10.46 -12.66
N GLN A 305 29.19 -11.14 -13.05
CA GLN A 305 30.14 -10.66 -14.06
C GLN A 305 29.51 -10.51 -15.45
N LEU A 306 28.58 -11.41 -15.83
CA LEU A 306 27.82 -11.34 -17.08
C LEU A 306 26.79 -10.20 -17.09
N HIS A 307 26.47 -9.69 -15.89
CA HIS A 307 25.55 -8.59 -15.67
C HIS A 307 26.29 -7.26 -15.42
N GLY A 308 27.58 -7.16 -15.76
CA GLY A 308 28.34 -5.91 -15.64
C GLY A 308 28.80 -5.56 -14.22
N SER A 309 28.69 -6.50 -13.26
CA SER A 309 29.13 -6.33 -11.86
C SER A 309 28.53 -5.08 -11.19
N TYR A 310 27.20 -5.04 -11.09
CA TYR A 310 26.49 -3.97 -10.40
C TYR A 310 26.98 -3.83 -8.95
N GLN A 311 27.10 -2.58 -8.47
CA GLN A 311 27.54 -2.30 -7.10
C GLN A 311 26.33 -2.22 -6.17
N ASN A 312 26.02 -3.32 -5.48
CA ASN A 312 24.89 -3.44 -4.56
C ASN A 312 24.74 -2.29 -3.54
N PRO A 313 25.84 -1.74 -2.96
CA PRO A 313 25.75 -0.61 -2.04
C PRO A 313 25.10 0.64 -2.64
N LYS A 314 25.12 0.82 -3.96
CA LYS A 314 24.48 1.96 -4.62
C LYS A 314 22.97 1.93 -4.44
N LEU A 315 22.32 0.79 -4.63
CA LEU A 315 20.88 0.65 -4.43
C LEU A 315 20.52 0.80 -2.95
N THR A 316 21.23 0.09 -2.06
CA THR A 316 20.93 0.15 -0.62
C THR A 316 21.15 1.55 -0.05
N SER A 317 22.20 2.27 -0.47
CA SER A 317 22.44 3.66 -0.07
C SER A 317 21.37 4.63 -0.56
N ALA A 318 20.85 4.46 -1.79
CA ALA A 318 19.76 5.28 -2.31
C ALA A 318 18.46 5.08 -1.50
N ILE A 319 18.13 3.83 -1.15
CA ILE A 319 16.96 3.53 -0.31
C ILE A 319 17.11 4.14 1.08
N VAL A 320 18.28 3.99 1.71
CA VAL A 320 18.59 4.59 3.02
C VAL A 320 18.51 6.11 2.96
N SER A 321 18.98 6.73 1.88
CA SER A 321 18.95 8.19 1.70
C SER A 321 17.52 8.71 1.54
N LEU A 322 16.66 7.99 0.82
CA LEU A 322 15.24 8.32 0.68
C LEU A 322 14.50 8.24 2.02
N ALA A 323 14.70 7.16 2.78
CA ALA A 323 14.16 7.06 4.13
C ALA A 323 14.66 8.22 4.99
N GLY A 324 15.96 8.51 4.87
CA GLY A 324 16.68 9.46 5.69
C GLY A 324 16.90 8.91 7.09
N HIS A 325 17.97 9.37 7.73
CA HIS A 325 18.16 9.27 9.17
C HIS A 325 18.27 10.70 9.73
N ASP A 326 17.83 10.85 10.96
CA ASP A 326 17.93 12.10 11.71
C ASP A 326 17.33 13.34 11.03
N HIS A 327 17.70 14.50 11.59
CA HIS A 327 17.35 15.83 11.11
C HIS A 327 18.32 16.35 10.04
N GLU A 328 19.19 15.52 9.47
CA GLU A 328 20.20 15.95 8.51
C GLU A 328 19.60 16.23 7.14
N SER A 329 18.66 15.38 6.69
CA SER A 329 18.05 15.49 5.37
C SER A 329 16.60 15.98 5.43
N HIS A 330 16.41 17.28 5.22
CA HIS A 330 15.09 17.93 5.24
C HIS A 330 14.24 17.68 3.97
N GLY A 331 14.70 16.83 3.05
CA GLY A 331 13.96 16.36 1.87
C GLY A 331 13.70 14.86 1.89
N ALA A 332 14.23 14.12 2.86
CA ALA A 332 13.96 12.69 3.00
C ALA A 332 12.59 12.45 3.63
N LEU A 333 12.10 11.20 3.55
CA LEU A 333 10.83 10.83 4.17
C LEU A 333 10.84 11.12 5.68
N SER A 334 11.98 10.94 6.38
CA SER A 334 12.13 11.20 7.82
C SER A 334 11.61 12.57 8.24
N SER A 335 11.65 13.56 7.35
CA SER A 335 11.13 14.90 7.60
C SER A 335 9.62 14.99 7.84
N LEU A 336 8.86 13.99 7.37
CA LEU A 336 7.40 13.88 7.49
C LEU A 336 6.96 13.06 8.72
N PHE A 337 7.83 12.18 9.21
CA PHE A 337 7.53 11.26 10.30
C PHE A 337 8.57 11.32 11.42
N ASN A 338 9.24 12.45 11.63
CA ASN A 338 10.24 12.56 12.70
C ASN A 338 9.58 12.61 14.09
N ASP A 339 10.30 12.31 15.16
CA ASP A 339 9.82 12.45 16.54
C ASP A 339 9.88 13.89 17.07
N SER A 340 10.72 14.73 16.46
CA SER A 340 10.93 16.11 16.90
C SER A 340 10.69 17.13 15.78
N THR A 341 10.57 18.40 16.16
CA THR A 341 10.36 19.53 15.23
C THR A 341 11.68 20.24 14.94
N CYS A 342 12.00 20.45 13.67
CA CYS A 342 13.16 21.26 13.27
C CYS A 342 12.93 22.76 13.55
N LYS A 343 14.00 23.48 13.94
CA LYS A 343 13.97 24.95 13.99
C LYS A 343 13.77 25.53 12.59
N SER A 344 13.11 26.70 12.54
CA SER A 344 12.91 27.46 11.30
C SER A 344 14.23 27.68 10.56
N PRO A 345 14.25 27.62 9.21
CA PRO A 345 13.12 27.51 8.27
C PRO A 345 12.78 26.07 7.85
N ARG A 346 13.27 25.04 8.56
CA ARG A 346 13.51 23.72 7.95
C ARG A 346 12.34 22.71 7.98
N GLY A 347 11.18 23.08 8.52
CA GLY A 347 9.88 22.47 8.22
C GLY A 347 9.58 21.03 8.71
N CYS A 348 10.57 20.26 9.17
CA CYS A 348 10.33 18.88 9.64
C CYS A 348 9.52 18.85 10.95
N ALA A 349 8.58 17.94 11.03
CA ALA A 349 7.72 17.77 12.20
C ALA A 349 7.13 16.35 12.25
N PRO A 350 6.55 15.95 13.40
CA PRO A 350 5.88 14.66 13.56
C PRO A 350 4.49 14.64 12.89
N TYR A 351 4.44 14.88 11.58
CA TYR A 351 3.19 15.00 10.82
C TYR A 351 2.47 13.67 10.67
N LEU A 352 3.19 12.64 10.20
CA LEU A 352 2.60 11.39 9.72
C LEU A 352 3.06 10.20 10.55
N GLN A 353 2.11 9.40 10.98
CA GLN A 353 2.29 8.08 11.58
C GLN A 353 1.53 7.07 10.74
N PRO A 354 2.21 6.19 9.98
CA PRO A 354 1.56 5.07 9.32
C PRO A 354 0.92 4.15 10.36
N LEU A 355 -0.36 3.79 10.16
CA LEU A 355 -1.10 2.97 11.14
C LEU A 355 -0.50 1.56 11.31
N GLY A 356 0.17 1.03 10.28
CA GLY A 356 0.85 -0.26 10.31
C GLY A 356 2.31 -0.22 10.74
N LEU A 357 2.85 0.94 11.16
CA LEU A 357 4.29 1.11 11.40
C LEU A 357 4.83 0.13 12.46
N HIS A 358 4.13 -0.01 13.59
CA HIS A 358 4.53 -0.90 14.69
C HIS A 358 4.46 -2.39 14.33
N ALA A 359 3.75 -2.72 13.26
CA ALA A 359 3.65 -4.09 12.75
C ALA A 359 4.73 -4.40 11.69
N ARG A 360 5.30 -3.36 11.06
CA ARG A 360 6.16 -3.46 9.86
C ARG A 360 7.44 -2.66 9.97
N HIS A 361 8.23 -2.97 10.99
CA HIS A 361 9.49 -2.27 11.26
C HIS A 361 10.74 -3.17 11.19
N THR A 362 10.60 -4.47 11.39
CA THR A 362 11.69 -5.44 11.38
C THR A 362 11.46 -6.45 10.25
N TYR A 363 12.53 -6.83 9.58
CA TYR A 363 12.49 -7.67 8.38
C TYR A 363 13.58 -8.75 8.46
N PRO A 364 13.24 -10.05 8.41
CA PRO A 364 14.21 -11.14 8.45
C PRO A 364 15.01 -11.25 7.15
N GLN A 365 16.29 -11.64 7.26
CA GLN A 365 17.19 -11.84 6.11
C GLN A 365 16.67 -12.87 5.10
N LYS A 366 15.95 -13.89 5.57
CA LYS A 366 15.37 -14.95 4.74
C LYS A 366 14.63 -14.44 3.51
N HIS A 367 13.92 -13.33 3.66
CA HIS A 367 13.06 -12.75 2.62
C HIS A 367 13.68 -11.50 1.97
N ALA A 368 14.98 -11.26 2.15
CA ALA A 368 15.64 -10.04 1.71
C ALA A 368 15.46 -9.75 0.21
N GLY A 369 15.62 -10.78 -0.65
CA GLY A 369 15.40 -10.66 -2.10
C GLY A 369 13.94 -10.31 -2.47
N LEU A 370 12.98 -10.86 -1.73
CA LEU A 370 11.56 -10.54 -1.89
C LEU A 370 11.27 -9.08 -1.52
N TYR A 371 11.82 -8.61 -0.39
CA TYR A 371 11.64 -7.22 0.05
C TYR A 371 12.24 -6.21 -0.93
N ILE A 372 13.43 -6.49 -1.47
CA ILE A 372 14.00 -5.63 -2.53
C ILE A 372 13.15 -5.68 -3.79
N THR A 373 12.66 -6.85 -4.19
CA THR A 373 11.77 -6.96 -5.35
C THR A 373 10.53 -6.07 -5.20
N TRP A 374 9.93 -6.01 -4.00
CA TRP A 374 8.85 -5.08 -3.71
C TRP A 374 9.29 -3.62 -3.82
N ILE A 375 10.43 -3.25 -3.24
CA ILE A 375 10.98 -1.88 -3.36
C ILE A 375 11.20 -1.49 -4.83
N LEU A 376 11.71 -2.39 -5.67
CA LEU A 376 11.94 -2.09 -7.07
C LEU A 376 10.62 -1.84 -7.81
N HIS A 377 9.60 -2.68 -7.58
CA HIS A 377 8.32 -2.58 -8.28
C HIS A 377 7.39 -1.48 -7.75
N LEU A 378 7.49 -1.14 -6.47
CA LEU A 378 6.59 -0.18 -5.83
C LEU A 378 7.12 1.26 -5.86
N ALA A 379 8.37 1.50 -6.26
CA ALA A 379 8.97 2.85 -6.13
C ALA A 379 8.19 3.93 -6.87
N TRP A 380 7.83 3.66 -8.13
CA TRP A 380 7.09 4.63 -8.94
C TRP A 380 5.69 4.84 -8.37
N GLN A 381 4.99 3.74 -8.04
CA GLN A 381 3.68 3.79 -7.41
C GLN A 381 3.73 4.57 -6.08
N PHE A 382 4.76 4.39 -5.27
CA PHE A 382 4.91 5.08 -4.00
C PHE A 382 4.96 6.61 -4.17
N TRP A 383 5.69 7.09 -5.18
CA TRP A 383 5.73 8.52 -5.51
C TRP A 383 4.35 9.03 -5.94
N GLU A 384 3.65 8.31 -6.82
CA GLU A 384 2.30 8.66 -7.25
C GLU A 384 1.30 8.69 -6.09
N LEU A 385 1.41 7.73 -5.17
CA LEU A 385 0.55 7.64 -3.99
C LEU A 385 0.77 8.82 -3.03
N LEU A 386 2.02 9.23 -2.81
CA LEU A 386 2.34 10.43 -2.03
C LEU A 386 1.85 11.72 -2.71
N TYR A 387 1.95 11.79 -4.04
CA TYR A 387 1.38 12.89 -4.82
C TYR A 387 -0.15 12.95 -4.69
N ASN A 388 -0.83 11.81 -4.72
CA ASN A 388 -2.27 11.73 -4.52
C ASN A 388 -2.69 12.21 -3.12
N VAL A 389 -1.91 11.90 -2.08
CA VAL A 389 -2.14 12.47 -0.74
C VAL A 389 -1.97 13.98 -0.77
N LEU A 390 -0.91 14.51 -1.36
CA LEU A 390 -0.70 15.95 -1.47
C LEU A 390 -1.88 16.63 -2.19
N HIS A 391 -2.38 16.03 -3.27
CA HIS A 391 -3.53 16.52 -4.01
C HIS A 391 -4.82 16.45 -3.17
N ALA A 392 -5.06 15.35 -2.46
CA ALA A 392 -6.21 15.22 -1.56
C ALA A 392 -6.15 16.24 -0.41
N LEU A 393 -4.96 16.49 0.15
CA LEU A 393 -4.73 17.53 1.14
C LEU A 393 -5.00 18.93 0.58
N GLY A 394 -4.65 19.20 -0.69
CA GLY A 394 -4.95 20.47 -1.35
C GLY A 394 -6.44 20.72 -1.61
N ASN A 395 -7.24 19.65 -1.70
CA ASN A 395 -8.66 19.67 -2.02
C ASN A 395 -9.59 19.56 -0.80
N ILE A 396 -9.07 19.73 0.42
CA ILE A 396 -9.90 19.74 1.63
C ILE A 396 -10.81 20.98 1.60
N ASP A 397 -12.12 20.75 1.73
CA ASP A 397 -13.10 21.79 2.02
C ASP A 397 -13.16 22.03 3.53
N CYS A 398 -12.57 23.13 3.99
CA CYS A 398 -12.58 23.50 5.41
C CYS A 398 -14.00 23.72 5.95
N THR A 399 -14.89 24.29 5.12
CA THR A 399 -16.23 24.70 5.53
C THR A 399 -17.11 23.46 5.70
N ALA A 400 -17.12 22.57 4.70
CA ALA A 400 -17.86 21.31 4.77
C ALA A 400 -17.31 20.38 5.86
N SER A 401 -16.02 20.48 6.18
CA SER A 401 -15.40 19.71 7.27
C SER A 401 -15.72 20.25 8.67
N GLY A 402 -16.36 21.43 8.78
CA GLY A 402 -16.75 22.01 10.07
C GLY A 402 -15.69 22.90 10.73
N CYS A 403 -14.75 23.47 9.98
CA CYS A 403 -13.83 24.48 10.50
C CYS A 403 -14.58 25.80 10.75
N ALA A 404 -14.58 26.29 11.99
CA ALA A 404 -15.35 27.50 12.37
C ALA A 404 -14.85 28.80 11.74
N THR A 405 -13.55 28.93 11.46
CA THR A 405 -12.90 30.22 11.12
C THR A 405 -12.21 30.22 9.76
N CYS A 406 -12.22 29.11 9.01
CA CYS A 406 -11.41 28.98 7.80
C CYS A 406 -12.28 28.81 6.54
N PRO A 407 -12.39 29.83 5.67
CA PRO A 407 -13.21 29.80 4.45
C PRO A 407 -12.47 29.19 3.24
N CYS A 408 -11.50 28.29 3.49
CA CYS A 408 -10.67 27.73 2.42
C CYS A 408 -11.53 26.90 1.45
N GLN A 409 -11.35 27.13 0.14
CA GLN A 409 -12.04 26.37 -0.91
C GLN A 409 -11.18 25.18 -1.35
N PRO A 410 -11.80 24.08 -1.84
CA PRO A 410 -11.08 22.98 -2.47
C PRO A 410 -10.10 23.50 -3.54
N GLY A 411 -8.88 22.96 -3.54
CA GLY A 411 -7.79 23.35 -4.44
C GLY A 411 -6.88 24.44 -3.88
N THR A 412 -7.34 25.20 -2.89
CA THR A 412 -6.55 26.25 -2.23
C THR A 412 -5.99 25.83 -0.87
N HIS A 413 -6.48 24.73 -0.27
CA HIS A 413 -6.08 24.34 1.07
C HIS A 413 -4.57 24.02 1.17
N GLY A 414 -3.93 24.56 2.20
CA GLY A 414 -2.49 24.39 2.42
C GLY A 414 -1.59 25.18 1.45
N GLY A 415 -2.15 26.11 0.67
CA GLY A 415 -1.36 27.17 0.05
C GLY A 415 -0.84 28.16 1.09
N LYS A 416 0.20 28.92 0.74
CA LYS A 416 0.75 29.98 1.61
C LYS A 416 -0.35 31.03 1.89
N ASP A 417 -0.70 31.21 3.16
CA ASP A 417 -1.73 32.15 3.65
C ASP A 417 -3.18 31.93 3.18
N THR A 418 -3.50 30.73 2.68
CA THR A 418 -4.86 30.38 2.19
C THR A 418 -5.73 29.67 3.23
N CYS A 419 -5.11 28.85 4.09
CA CYS A 419 -5.77 28.13 5.17
C CYS A 419 -5.47 28.84 6.48
N HIS A 420 -6.52 29.35 7.13
CA HIS A 420 -6.46 30.09 8.39
C HIS A 420 -6.75 29.21 9.62
N CYS A 421 -6.70 27.89 9.48
CA CYS A 421 -6.73 26.99 10.63
C CYS A 421 -5.53 27.27 11.54
N LEU A 422 -5.80 27.37 12.85
CA LEU A 422 -4.80 27.67 13.88
C LEU A 422 -3.63 26.67 13.88
N SER A 423 -3.88 25.40 13.56
CA SER A 423 -2.87 24.37 13.36
C SER A 423 -3.39 23.25 12.45
N THR A 424 -2.49 22.38 12.00
CA THR A 424 -2.80 21.11 11.30
C THR A 424 -3.81 20.27 12.07
N VAL A 425 -3.62 20.13 13.39
CA VAL A 425 -4.46 19.29 14.27
C VAL A 425 -5.85 19.89 14.49
N GLN A 426 -5.96 21.22 14.43
CA GLN A 426 -7.24 21.91 14.61
C GLN A 426 -8.04 22.05 13.30
N CYS A 427 -7.46 21.67 12.16
CA CYS A 427 -8.20 21.55 10.90
C CYS A 427 -9.05 20.27 10.92
N ALA A 428 -10.38 20.44 10.93
CA ALA A 428 -11.31 19.32 11.03
C ALA A 428 -11.24 18.35 9.83
N GLY A 429 -10.88 18.84 8.64
CA GLY A 429 -10.77 18.01 7.43
C GLY A 429 -9.45 17.24 7.30
N LEU A 430 -8.42 17.60 8.06
CA LEU A 430 -7.08 17.05 7.87
C LEU A 430 -6.97 15.62 8.38
N LEU A 431 -7.34 15.37 9.63
CA LEU A 431 -7.26 14.05 10.25
C LEU A 431 -8.10 12.98 9.50
N PRO A 432 -9.37 13.23 9.12
CA PRO A 432 -10.14 12.35 8.24
C PRO A 432 -9.41 11.99 6.93
N THR A 433 -8.83 12.99 6.28
CA THR A 433 -8.09 12.79 5.03
C THR A 433 -6.86 11.91 5.26
N LEU A 434 -6.06 12.20 6.30
CA LEU A 434 -4.90 11.36 6.65
C LEU A 434 -5.32 9.92 6.96
N TYR A 435 -6.39 9.73 7.75
CA TYR A 435 -6.88 8.41 8.13
C TYR A 435 -7.33 7.58 6.92
N ARG A 436 -7.97 8.22 5.93
CA ARG A 436 -8.37 7.55 4.68
C ARG A 436 -7.18 7.02 3.87
N TYR A 437 -6.02 7.66 3.98
CA TYR A 437 -4.76 7.21 3.37
C TYR A 437 -3.88 6.36 4.31
N GLY A 438 -4.38 6.01 5.50
CA GLY A 438 -3.68 5.12 6.44
C GLY A 438 -2.71 5.81 7.40
N PHE A 439 -2.89 7.11 7.65
CA PHE A 439 -2.06 7.88 8.56
C PHE A 439 -2.84 8.46 9.73
N THR A 440 -2.14 8.68 10.84
CA THR A 440 -2.57 9.57 11.93
C THR A 440 -1.43 10.54 12.26
N TYR A 441 -1.62 11.45 13.22
CA TYR A 441 -0.54 12.33 13.66
C TYR A 441 0.49 11.55 14.49
N ARG A 442 1.78 11.63 14.14
CA ARG A 442 2.83 11.00 14.96
C ARG A 442 2.89 11.61 16.35
N ASN A 443 2.85 12.95 16.43
CA ASN A 443 2.76 13.63 17.72
C ASN A 443 1.95 14.92 17.61
N ALA A 444 0.64 14.80 17.82
CA ALA A 444 -0.29 15.92 17.74
C ALA A 444 0.04 17.05 18.75
N ASN A 445 0.63 16.72 19.89
CA ASN A 445 0.98 17.70 20.92
C ASN A 445 2.06 18.67 20.45
N LEU A 446 3.05 18.18 19.69
CA LEU A 446 4.12 19.01 19.14
C LEU A 446 3.61 19.91 18.00
N LEU A 447 2.60 19.45 17.25
CA LEU A 447 2.00 20.18 16.13
C LEU A 447 1.15 21.40 16.56
N VAL A 448 0.74 21.48 17.83
CA VAL A 448 -0.10 22.56 18.39
C VAL A 448 0.70 23.58 19.23
N THR A 449 1.97 23.32 19.54
CA THR A 449 2.75 24.09 20.54
C THR A 449 2.83 25.61 20.27
N ASP A 450 2.66 26.41 21.34
CA ASP A 450 2.43 27.86 21.32
C ASP A 450 3.55 28.71 20.71
N ASN A 451 4.79 28.21 20.67
CA ASN A 451 5.92 28.96 20.11
C ASN A 451 5.95 28.99 18.57
N ARG A 452 5.25 28.05 17.90
CA ARG A 452 5.04 28.04 16.44
C ARG A 452 4.01 26.97 16.07
N ALA A 453 2.74 27.35 15.94
CA ALA A 453 1.72 26.42 15.46
C ALA A 453 2.02 26.00 14.02
N ILE A 454 2.12 24.69 13.79
CA ILE A 454 2.38 24.10 12.47
C ILE A 454 1.07 24.08 11.70
N ARG A 455 1.02 24.78 10.56
CA ARG A 455 -0.19 24.95 9.74
C ARG A 455 -0.28 23.91 8.63
N CYS A 456 -1.47 23.76 8.05
CA CYS A 456 -1.69 22.85 6.91
C CYS A 456 -0.74 23.11 5.74
N GLY A 457 -0.37 24.38 5.52
CA GLY A 457 0.59 24.74 4.48
C GLY A 457 2.02 24.27 4.75
N ASP A 458 2.44 24.14 6.01
CA ASP A 458 3.76 23.62 6.36
C ASP A 458 3.86 22.12 6.01
N LEU A 459 2.80 21.35 6.29
CA LEU A 459 2.70 19.95 5.87
C LEU A 459 2.75 19.82 4.35
N ASN A 460 1.93 20.58 3.62
CA ASN A 460 1.90 20.52 2.15
C ASN A 460 3.25 20.92 1.54
N ALA A 461 3.89 21.97 2.07
CA ALA A 461 5.22 22.38 1.63
C ALA A 461 6.27 21.31 1.91
N GLN A 462 6.24 20.67 3.08
CA GLN A 462 7.19 19.62 3.44
C GLN A 462 6.99 18.35 2.60
N LEU A 463 5.74 17.96 2.33
CA LEU A 463 5.42 16.84 1.46
C LEU A 463 5.85 17.11 0.00
N LYS A 464 5.60 18.33 -0.50
CA LYS A 464 6.08 18.75 -1.81
C LYS A 464 7.61 18.73 -1.89
N LYS A 465 8.30 19.18 -0.84
CA LYS A 465 9.76 19.14 -0.75
C LYS A 465 10.30 17.71 -0.76
N ALA A 466 9.63 16.78 -0.08
CA ALA A 466 10.03 15.38 -0.10
C ALA A 466 9.87 14.76 -1.51
N LEU A 467 8.75 15.04 -2.18
CA LEU A 467 8.46 14.57 -3.54
C LEU A 467 9.40 15.14 -4.62
N GLN A 468 9.85 16.39 -4.45
CA GLN A 468 10.75 17.09 -5.37
C GLN A 468 12.23 16.93 -5.02
N SER A 469 12.56 16.12 -4.00
CA SER A 469 13.94 15.91 -3.58
C SER A 469 14.69 15.01 -4.56
N ASP A 470 16.02 15.17 -4.60
CA ASP A 470 16.91 14.33 -5.41
C ASP A 470 16.90 12.86 -4.97
N HIS A 471 16.36 12.53 -3.78
CA HIS A 471 16.32 11.16 -3.26
C HIS A 471 15.44 10.24 -4.10
N PHE A 472 14.28 10.71 -4.56
CA PHE A 472 13.44 9.92 -5.46
C PHE A 472 14.10 9.77 -6.83
N THR A 473 14.67 10.85 -7.35
CA THR A 473 15.41 10.84 -8.63
C THR A 473 16.56 9.84 -8.60
N GLU A 474 17.36 9.86 -7.54
CA GLU A 474 18.48 8.94 -7.35
C GLU A 474 17.99 7.50 -7.16
N LEU A 475 16.91 7.27 -6.40
CA LEU A 475 16.32 5.95 -6.28
C LEU A 475 15.87 5.41 -7.64
N PHE A 476 15.12 6.19 -8.43
CA PHE A 476 14.68 5.76 -9.76
C PHE A 476 15.86 5.48 -10.67
N ARG A 477 16.90 6.32 -10.64
CA ARG A 477 18.12 6.10 -11.40
C ARG A 477 18.79 4.77 -11.03
N GLN A 478 18.84 4.41 -9.75
CA GLN A 478 19.40 3.12 -9.31
C GLN A 478 18.52 1.94 -9.69
N ILE A 479 17.19 2.09 -9.63
CA ILE A 479 16.23 1.08 -10.08
C ILE A 479 16.37 0.81 -11.58
N ASP A 480 16.53 1.86 -12.39
CA ASP A 480 16.77 1.72 -13.82
C ASP A 480 18.11 1.05 -14.09
N GLN A 481 19.16 1.41 -13.34
CA GLN A 481 20.46 0.77 -13.46
C GLN A 481 20.41 -0.71 -13.13
N ILE A 482 19.85 -1.12 -11.99
CA ILE A 482 19.77 -2.54 -11.64
C ILE A 482 18.89 -3.30 -12.65
N THR A 483 17.77 -2.73 -13.08
CA THR A 483 16.89 -3.34 -14.10
C THR A 483 17.61 -3.51 -15.44
N TRP A 484 18.43 -2.54 -15.84
CA TRP A 484 19.32 -2.64 -17.00
C TRP A 484 20.32 -3.79 -16.85
N HIS A 485 21.04 -3.86 -15.71
CA HIS A 485 22.04 -4.90 -15.47
C HIS A 485 21.40 -6.28 -15.48
N ILE A 486 20.21 -6.45 -14.90
CA ILE A 486 19.43 -7.71 -14.97
C ILE A 486 19.14 -8.12 -16.42
N ARG A 487 18.76 -7.17 -17.29
CA ARG A 487 18.36 -7.43 -18.69
C ARG A 487 19.54 -7.47 -19.67
N MET A 488 20.70 -6.94 -19.28
CA MET A 488 21.90 -6.79 -20.10
C MET A 488 22.26 -8.03 -20.94
N PRO A 489 22.44 -9.24 -20.37
CA PRO A 489 22.85 -10.40 -21.17
C PRO A 489 21.77 -10.83 -22.17
N PHE A 490 20.49 -10.68 -21.82
CA PHE A 490 19.38 -10.96 -22.74
C PHE A 490 19.38 -9.98 -23.92
N LEU A 491 19.62 -8.68 -23.66
CA LEU A 491 19.71 -7.67 -24.71
C LEU A 491 20.89 -7.94 -25.67
N TYR A 492 22.06 -8.30 -25.15
CA TYR A 492 23.20 -8.66 -26.00
C TYR A 492 22.97 -9.94 -26.79
N PHE A 493 22.35 -10.96 -26.17
CA PHE A 493 21.96 -12.18 -26.89
C PHE A 493 21.01 -11.86 -28.04
N LEU A 494 20.00 -11.02 -27.80
CA LEU A 494 19.04 -10.59 -28.82
C LEU A 494 19.76 -9.86 -29.97
N ILE A 495 20.63 -8.90 -29.66
CA ILE A 495 21.43 -8.18 -30.66
C ILE A 495 22.29 -9.15 -31.48
N ALA A 496 23.03 -10.05 -30.84
CA ALA A 496 23.88 -11.02 -31.52
C ALA A 496 23.08 -11.98 -32.41
N LEU A 497 21.93 -12.46 -31.94
CA LEU A 497 21.04 -13.32 -32.71
C LEU A 497 20.52 -12.60 -33.97
N TRP A 498 20.04 -11.36 -33.83
CA TRP A 498 19.56 -10.59 -34.99
C TRP A 498 20.68 -10.20 -35.94
N SER A 499 21.88 -9.90 -35.44
CA SER A 499 23.06 -9.68 -36.29
C SER A 499 23.43 -10.94 -37.08
N LEU A 500 23.38 -12.14 -36.46
CA LEU A 500 23.62 -13.40 -37.15
C LEU A 500 22.57 -13.66 -38.23
N VAL A 501 21.28 -13.42 -37.94
CA VAL A 501 20.19 -13.58 -38.90
C VAL A 501 20.35 -12.60 -40.08
N ALA A 502 20.67 -11.33 -39.80
CA ALA A 502 20.95 -10.34 -40.83
C ALA A 502 22.14 -10.75 -41.72
N LEU A 503 23.24 -11.24 -41.13
CA LEU A 503 24.39 -11.75 -41.86
C LEU A 503 24.02 -12.96 -42.73
N TYR A 504 23.20 -13.89 -42.23
CA TYR A 504 22.74 -15.05 -42.99
C TYR A 504 21.87 -14.65 -44.19
N ILE A 505 20.94 -13.70 -44.00
CA ILE A 505 20.11 -13.16 -45.08
C ILE A 505 20.98 -12.46 -46.12
N LEU A 506 21.90 -11.59 -45.68
CA LEU A 506 22.82 -10.88 -46.56
C LEU A 506 23.70 -11.85 -47.34
N HIS A 507 24.27 -12.86 -46.68
CA HIS A 507 25.06 -13.90 -47.32
C HIS A 507 24.25 -14.66 -48.38
N THR A 508 23.01 -15.05 -48.07
CA THR A 508 22.14 -15.75 -49.01
C THR A 508 21.76 -14.87 -50.21
N PHE A 509 21.50 -13.58 -49.97
CA PHE A 509 21.19 -12.62 -51.03
C PHE A 509 22.39 -12.38 -51.94
N LEU A 510 23.58 -12.12 -51.38
CA LEU A 510 24.82 -11.94 -52.13
C LEU A 510 25.19 -13.21 -52.91
N TYR A 511 25.14 -14.37 -52.28
CA TYR A 511 25.39 -15.65 -52.95
C TYR A 511 24.44 -15.85 -54.14
N ARG A 512 23.14 -15.56 -53.98
CA ARG A 512 22.19 -15.65 -55.11
C ARG A 512 22.47 -14.63 -56.20
N MET A 513 22.82 -13.39 -55.86
CA MET A 513 23.18 -12.36 -56.84
C MET A 513 24.46 -12.72 -57.60
N ASP A 514 25.49 -13.23 -56.91
CA ASP A 514 26.74 -13.67 -57.52
C ASP A 514 26.52 -14.89 -58.41
N VAL A 515 25.74 -15.87 -57.97
CA VAL A 515 25.37 -17.03 -58.80
C VAL A 515 24.58 -16.58 -60.03
N LEU A 516 23.62 -15.66 -59.89
CA LEU A 516 22.87 -15.09 -61.03
C LEU A 516 23.78 -14.27 -61.96
N TYR A 517 24.71 -13.49 -61.40
CA TYR A 517 25.66 -12.68 -62.16
C TYR A 517 26.63 -13.56 -62.96
N ILE A 518 27.24 -14.56 -62.31
CA ILE A 518 28.11 -15.55 -62.94
C ILE A 518 27.34 -16.35 -64.00
N ARG A 519 26.11 -16.83 -63.70
CA ARG A 519 25.27 -17.50 -64.71
C ARG A 519 24.96 -16.60 -65.89
N SER A 520 24.65 -15.32 -65.67
CA SER A 520 24.36 -14.39 -66.76
C SER A 520 25.58 -14.23 -67.67
N HIS A 521 26.79 -14.10 -67.11
CA HIS A 521 28.02 -14.00 -67.89
C HIS A 521 28.36 -15.31 -68.62
N LEU A 522 28.13 -16.47 -67.99
CA LEU A 522 28.41 -17.78 -68.58
C LEU A 522 27.41 -18.12 -69.71
N ILE A 523 26.14 -17.73 -69.57
CA ILE A 523 25.13 -17.84 -70.64
C ILE A 523 25.46 -16.87 -71.78
N ARG A 524 25.83 -15.61 -71.48
CA ARG A 524 26.10 -14.59 -72.50
C ARG A 524 27.37 -14.89 -73.30
N THR A 525 28.41 -15.44 -72.68
CA THR A 525 29.68 -15.80 -73.36
C THR A 525 29.58 -17.05 -74.24
N LYS A 526 28.73 -18.03 -73.89
CA LYS A 526 28.47 -19.18 -74.77
C LYS A 526 27.55 -18.85 -75.94
N ALA A 527 26.59 -17.93 -75.77
CA ALA A 527 25.65 -17.56 -76.84
C ALA A 527 26.18 -16.45 -77.77
N SER A 528 27.06 -15.55 -77.30
CA SER A 528 27.53 -14.42 -78.12
C SER A 528 28.50 -14.79 -79.25
N HIS A 529 29.14 -15.97 -79.18
CA HIS A 529 30.03 -16.46 -80.24
C HIS A 529 29.34 -17.40 -81.24
N ILE A 530 28.04 -17.63 -81.10
CA ILE A 530 27.21 -18.40 -82.06
C ILE A 530 26.11 -17.48 -82.61
N ILE A 531 26.47 -16.28 -83.03
CA ILE A 531 25.69 -15.56 -84.04
C ILE A 531 26.37 -15.88 -85.36
N ASP A 532 25.86 -16.91 -86.03
CA ASP A 532 26.25 -17.20 -87.41
C ASP A 532 25.89 -15.99 -88.27
N VAL A 533 26.89 -15.29 -88.78
CA VAL A 533 26.74 -14.10 -89.64
C VAL A 533 25.90 -14.43 -90.89
N LYS A 534 25.74 -15.71 -91.25
CA LYS A 534 24.80 -16.15 -92.29
C LYS A 534 23.34 -15.82 -92.00
N ALA A 535 22.94 -15.60 -90.74
CA ALA A 535 21.57 -15.20 -90.40
C ALA A 535 21.28 -13.71 -90.67
N LEU A 536 22.31 -12.86 -90.81
CA LEU A 536 22.18 -11.41 -91.01
C LEU A 536 22.13 -10.97 -92.49
N LEU A 537 22.44 -11.87 -93.44
CA LEU A 537 22.52 -11.56 -94.87
C LEU A 537 21.41 -12.19 -95.73
N ILE A 538 20.35 -12.74 -95.10
CA ILE A 538 19.20 -13.28 -95.84
C ILE A 538 18.12 -12.18 -95.92
N PRO A 539 17.71 -11.75 -97.13
CA PRO A 539 16.59 -10.84 -97.29
C PRO A 539 15.28 -11.64 -97.19
N SER A 540 14.95 -12.14 -96.01
CA SER A 540 13.60 -12.65 -95.75
C SER A 540 13.24 -12.51 -94.28
N ARG A 541 12.05 -11.93 -94.04
CA ARG A 541 11.42 -11.79 -92.73
C ARG A 541 11.06 -13.18 -92.19
N LYS A 542 11.97 -13.82 -91.46
CA LYS A 542 11.62 -14.81 -90.43
C LYS A 542 12.78 -14.92 -89.46
N MET A 543 12.68 -14.19 -88.35
CA MET A 543 13.59 -14.36 -87.21
C MET A 543 13.22 -15.67 -86.53
N LEU A 544 14.13 -16.65 -86.49
CA LEU A 544 13.92 -17.85 -85.69
C LEU A 544 13.93 -17.47 -84.21
N SER A 545 12.84 -17.80 -83.51
CA SER A 545 12.75 -17.78 -82.06
C SER A 545 13.87 -18.65 -81.47
N LEU A 546 14.65 -18.08 -80.54
CA LEU A 546 15.76 -18.77 -79.88
C LEU A 546 15.29 -19.75 -78.78
N TYR A 547 13.98 -19.86 -78.55
CA TYR A 547 13.36 -20.81 -77.66
C TYR A 547 12.36 -21.66 -78.46
N LYS A 548 12.50 -22.97 -78.37
CA LYS A 548 11.76 -23.93 -79.22
C LYS A 548 10.23 -23.95 -78.98
N ASP A 549 9.74 -23.20 -77.99
CA ASP A 549 8.34 -23.29 -77.54
C ASP A 549 7.70 -21.92 -77.27
N VAL A 550 8.19 -20.82 -77.85
CA VAL A 550 7.50 -19.52 -77.72
C VAL A 550 7.51 -18.73 -79.03
N ASP A 551 6.36 -18.73 -79.69
CA ASP A 551 6.02 -17.88 -80.84
C ASP A 551 5.37 -16.59 -80.31
N TYR A 552 6.11 -15.48 -80.35
CA TYR A 552 5.64 -14.19 -79.82
C TYR A 552 5.03 -13.26 -80.88
N PHE A 553 5.00 -13.64 -82.16
CA PHE A 553 4.54 -12.76 -83.24
C PHE A 553 3.92 -13.54 -84.40
N GLU A 554 2.67 -13.98 -84.23
CA GLU A 554 1.74 -14.18 -85.35
C GLU A 554 0.45 -13.41 -85.02
N ASP A 555 0.44 -12.12 -85.36
CA ASP A 555 -0.81 -11.41 -85.63
C ASP A 555 -1.12 -11.65 -87.11
N ASP A 556 -2.08 -12.54 -87.38
CA ASP A 556 -2.62 -12.78 -88.71
C ASP A 556 -3.69 -11.71 -89.01
N PRO A 557 -3.52 -10.85 -90.03
CA PRO A 557 -4.53 -9.90 -90.44
C PRO A 557 -5.28 -10.52 -91.62
N ASP A 558 -6.35 -11.29 -91.38
CA ASP A 558 -7.49 -11.48 -92.29
C ASP A 558 -8.40 -12.61 -91.79
N GLU A 559 -9.28 -12.32 -90.84
CA GLU A 559 -10.52 -13.08 -90.68
C GLU A 559 -11.70 -12.14 -90.47
N LEU A 560 -12.03 -11.44 -91.55
CA LEU A 560 -13.31 -10.80 -91.76
C LEU A 560 -14.19 -11.81 -92.52
N LEU A 561 -15.40 -12.04 -91.98
CA LEU A 561 -16.57 -12.74 -92.56
C LEU A 561 -16.79 -14.19 -92.08
N ASN A 562 -17.69 -14.38 -91.10
CA ASN A 562 -19.10 -14.72 -91.38
C ASN A 562 -19.90 -14.98 -90.09
N LEU A 563 -21.05 -14.27 -89.98
CA LEU A 563 -22.40 -14.72 -89.57
C LEU A 563 -22.49 -15.75 -88.40
N LYS A 564 -23.18 -15.53 -87.29
CA LYS A 564 -24.51 -14.93 -87.09
C LYS A 564 -24.77 -14.78 -85.59
#